data_AF-A0A0Q9MI44-F1
#
_entry.id   AF-A0A0Q9MI44-F1
#
_cell.length_a   1.000
_cell.length_b   1.000
_cell.length_c   1.000
_cell.angle_alpha   90.00
_cell.angle_beta   90.00
_cell.angle_gamma   90.00
#
_symmetry.space_group_name_H-M   'P 1'
#
loop_
_entity.id
_entity.type
_entity.pdbx_description
1 polymer ?
#
loop_
_entity_poly.entity_id
_entity_poly.type
_entity_poly.pdbx_seq_one_letter_code
_entity_poly.pdbx_strand_id
1 'polypeptide(L)' 'MVTENGLATDDDAQPVDYLHAAVNCVASCLADDIDVHGYIAWTVFDNYEWVFGYVPQFGLITVDRGPRNGHPRRAHAG' A
#
# COMPACT_ATOMS: atom_id res chain seq x y z
N MET A 1 16.12 -7.95 2.33
CA MET A 1 14.66 -8.00 2.56
C MET A 1 14.12 -6.59 2.41
N VAL A 2 13.05 -6.39 1.65
CA VAL A 2 12.32 -5.13 1.58
C VAL A 2 11.27 -5.15 2.68
N THR A 3 11.46 -4.35 3.72
CA THR A 3 10.60 -4.36 4.91
C THR A 3 9.37 -3.46 4.76
N GLU A 4 9.47 -2.40 3.96
CA GLU A 4 8.38 -1.46 3.72
C GLU A 4 8.52 -0.88 2.31
N ASN A 5 7.45 -0.97 1.52
CA ASN A 5 7.31 -0.27 0.25
C ASN A 5 5.83 -0.10 -0.07
N GLY A 6 5.45 1.07 -0.58
CA GLY A 6 4.06 1.41 -0.85
C GLY A 6 3.92 2.81 -1.42
N LEU A 7 2.69 3.16 -1.80
CA LEU A 7 2.33 4.41 -2.42
C LEU A 7 1.14 5.01 -1.68
N ALA A 8 1.26 6.26 -1.21
CA ALA A 8 0.10 7.04 -0.81
C ALA A 8 -0.54 7.67 -2.04
N THR A 9 -1.81 7.39 -2.26
CA THR A 9 -2.56 7.93 -3.40
C THR A 9 -4.06 7.95 -3.10
N ASP A 10 -4.79 8.87 -3.73
CA ASP A 10 -6.25 8.94 -3.74
C ASP A 10 -6.87 8.30 -4.99
N ASP A 11 -6.04 7.73 -5.87
CA ASP A 11 -6.42 6.98 -7.06
C ASP A 11 -6.28 5.47 -6.83
N ASP A 12 -7.42 4.79 -6.68
CA ASP A 12 -7.52 3.35 -6.39
C ASP A 12 -6.81 2.46 -7.42
N ALA A 13 -6.54 2.93 -8.65
CA ALA A 13 -5.87 2.13 -9.67
C ALA A 13 -4.34 2.07 -9.48
N GLN A 14 -3.73 3.12 -8.94
CA GLN A 14 -2.28 3.25 -8.86
C GLN A 14 -1.58 2.27 -7.92
N PRO A 15 -2.14 1.86 -6.75
CA PRO A 15 -1.48 0.92 -5.86
C PRO A 15 -1.21 -0.45 -6.50
N VAL A 16 -2.12 -0.91 -7.37
CA VAL A 16 -1.98 -2.20 -8.07
C VAL A 16 -0.80 -2.14 -9.04
N ASP A 17 -0.77 -1.12 -9.91
CA ASP A 17 0.33 -0.92 -10.86
C ASP A 17 1.67 -0.72 -10.15
N TYR A 18 1.67 0.04 -9.05
CA TYR A 18 2.85 0.25 -8.22
C TYR A 18 3.38 -1.05 -7.61
N LEU A 19 2.51 -1.87 -7.02
CA LEU A 19 2.90 -3.16 -6.45
C LEU A 19 3.43 -4.12 -7.51
N HIS A 20 2.80 -4.17 -8.69
CA HIS A 20 3.29 -4.97 -9.80
C HIS A 20 4.71 -4.54 -10.22
N ALA A 21 4.94 -3.24 -10.37
CA ALA A 21 6.26 -2.71 -10.70
C ALA A 21 7.30 -3.02 -9.60
N ALA A 22 6.94 -2.84 -8.33
CA ALA A 22 7.82 -3.08 -7.20
C ALA A 22 8.22 -4.57 -7.08
N VAL A 23 7.25 -5.49 -7.20
CA VAL A 23 7.51 -6.93 -7.17
C VAL A 23 8.35 -7.36 -8.37
N ASN A 24 8.11 -6.80 -9.56
CA ASN A 24 8.95 -7.08 -10.74
C ASN A 24 10.39 -6.57 -10.55
N CYS A 25 10.59 -5.44 -9.88
CA CYS A 25 11.92 -4.96 -9.52
C CYS A 25 12.63 -5.92 -8.56
N VAL A 26 11.93 -6.42 -7.54
CA VAL A 26 12.47 -7.48 -6.65
C VAL A 26 12.83 -8.74 -7.45
N ALA A 27 11.99 -9.15 -8.39
CA ALA A 27 12.27 -10.28 -9.26
C ALA A 27 13.51 -10.06 -10.14
N SER A 28 13.73 -8.84 -10.66
CA SER A 28 14.95 -8.49 -11.37
C SER A 28 16.18 -8.54 -10.47
N CYS A 29 16.10 -8.05 -9.23
CA CYS A 29 17.20 -8.19 -8.27
C CYS A 29 17.56 -9.66 -8.00
N LEU A 30 16.56 -10.53 -7.85
CA LEU A 30 16.77 -11.97 -7.70
C LEU A 30 17.43 -12.58 -8.95
N ALA A 31 17.08 -12.11 -10.14
CA ALA A 31 17.70 -12.56 -11.39
C ALA A 31 19.16 -12.10 -11.53
N ASP A 32 19.53 -10.99 -10.88
CA ASP A 32 20.89 -10.46 -10.82
C ASP A 32 21.70 -11.02 -9.62
N ASP A 33 21.28 -12.16 -9.04
CA ASP A 33 21.90 -12.83 -7.89
C ASP A 33 22.01 -11.94 -6.61
N ILE A 34 21.18 -10.90 -6.50
CA ILE A 34 21.09 -10.10 -5.27
C ILE A 34 20.26 -10.86 -4.24
N ASP A 35 20.80 -11.01 -3.03
CA ASP A 35 20.21 -11.79 -1.94
C ASP A 35 19.01 -11.08 -1.27
N VAL A 36 17.83 -11.17 -1.90
CA VAL A 36 16.57 -10.57 -1.40
C VAL A 36 15.63 -11.64 -0.82
N HIS A 37 15.48 -11.64 0.50
CA HIS A 37 14.72 -12.66 1.24
C HIS A 37 13.19 -12.45 1.29
N GLY A 38 12.67 -11.37 0.73
CA GLY A 38 11.24 -11.07 0.78
C GLY A 38 10.90 -9.61 0.60
N TYR A 39 9.60 -9.36 0.44
CA TYR A 39 8.99 -8.06 0.24
C TYR A 39 7.73 -7.95 1.10
N ILE A 40 7.66 -6.90 1.91
CA ILE A 40 6.52 -6.61 2.80
C ILE A 40 5.97 -5.24 2.40
N ALA A 41 4.72 -5.23 1.94
CA ALA A 41 4.04 -4.01 1.53
C ALA A 41 3.67 -3.15 2.76
N TRP A 42 3.89 -1.85 2.64
CA TRP A 42 3.35 -0.83 3.53
C TRP A 42 2.10 -0.24 2.86
N THR A 43 0.89 -0.55 3.30
CA THR A 43 0.48 -1.34 4.48
C THR A 43 -0.69 -2.25 4.15
N VAL A 44 -1.00 -3.20 5.02
CA VAL A 44 -2.23 -3.99 4.89
C VAL A 44 -3.47 -3.11 4.98
N PHE A 45 -3.50 -2.16 5.93
CA PHE A 45 -4.63 -1.29 6.19
C PHE A 45 -4.19 0.16 6.17
N ASP A 46 -5.04 1.05 5.65
CA ASP A 46 -4.87 2.47 5.90
C ASP A 46 -4.62 2.70 7.40
N ASN A 47 -3.68 3.57 7.74
CA ASN A 47 -3.25 3.80 9.12
C ASN A 47 -3.11 5.30 9.42
N TYR A 48 -2.70 5.61 10.65
CA TYR A 48 -2.43 6.99 11.08
C TYR A 48 -1.00 7.37 10.70
N GLU A 49 -0.84 8.28 9.75
CA GLU A 49 0.45 8.71 9.23
C GLU A 49 0.97 9.95 9.98
N TRP A 50 1.36 9.75 11.23
CA TRP A 50 2.05 10.74 12.06
C TRP A 50 1.41 12.14 12.01
N VAL A 51 2.19 13.16 11.64
CA VAL A 51 1.74 14.55 11.56
C VAL A 51 0.67 14.80 10.50
N PHE A 52 0.51 13.88 9.54
CA PHE A 52 -0.50 13.95 8.48
C PHE A 52 -1.82 13.27 8.87
N GLY A 53 -1.84 12.54 9.99
CA GLY A 53 -3.01 11.82 10.45
C GLY A 53 -3.52 10.80 9.42
N TYR A 54 -4.84 10.69 9.27
CA TYR A 54 -5.46 9.71 8.36
C TYR A 54 -5.64 10.21 6.92
N VAL A 55 -4.95 11.29 6.53
CA VAL A 55 -5.09 11.85 5.18
C VAL A 55 -4.40 10.97 4.13
N PRO A 56 -3.13 10.53 4.33
CA PRO A 56 -2.51 9.60 3.39
C PRO A 56 -3.15 8.22 3.47
N GLN A 57 -3.40 7.61 2.30
CA GLN A 57 -3.94 6.25 2.18
C GLN A 57 -2.87 5.34 1.57
N PHE A 58 -2.27 4.50 2.39
CA PHE A 58 -1.24 3.52 2.00
C PHE A 58 -1.77 2.07 2.00
N GLY A 59 -2.98 1.87 2.48
CA GLY A 59 -3.52 0.54 2.71
C GLY A 59 -3.83 -0.19 1.41
N LEU A 60 -3.46 -1.47 1.33
CA LEU A 60 -4.05 -2.39 0.36
C LEU A 60 -5.54 -2.61 0.64
N ILE A 61 -5.95 -2.40 1.90
CA ILE A 61 -7.33 -2.42 2.34
C ILE A 61 -7.66 -1.05 2.94
N THR A 62 -8.63 -0.38 2.32
CA THR A 62 -9.19 0.86 2.85
C THR A 62 -9.86 0.60 4.19
N VAL A 63 -9.57 1.45 5.18
CA VAL A 63 -10.32 1.47 6.44
C VAL A 63 -11.29 2.63 6.41
N ASP A 64 -12.58 2.32 6.28
CA ASP A 64 -13.63 3.32 6.47
C ASP A 64 -13.71 3.70 7.94
N ARG A 65 -13.28 4.94 8.22
CA ARG A 65 -13.26 5.46 9.59
C ARG A 65 -14.54 6.16 9.97
N GLY A 66 -15.41 6.48 8.99
CA GLY A 66 -16.59 7.32 9.13
C GLY A 66 -16.34 8.61 9.94
N PRO A 67 -17.35 9.45 10.09
CA PRO A 67 -17.53 10.12 11.37
C PRO A 67 -17.96 9.02 12.36
N ARG A 68 -17.92 9.26 13.68
CA ARG A 68 -18.77 8.48 14.61
C ARG A 68 -20.27 8.48 14.19
N ASN A 69 -20.63 9.31 13.19
CA ASN A 69 -21.91 9.51 12.53
C ASN A 69 -21.83 9.50 10.97
N GLY A 70 -21.59 8.34 10.35
CA GLY A 70 -22.31 7.92 9.13
C GLY A 70 -22.08 8.57 7.76
N HIS A 71 -20.87 8.49 7.19
CA HIS A 71 -20.73 8.48 5.73
C HIS A 71 -19.75 7.40 5.30
N PRO A 72 -20.21 6.32 4.63
CA PRO A 72 -19.32 5.27 4.20
C PRO A 72 -18.54 5.69 2.95
N ARG A 73 -17.25 5.37 2.90
CA ARG A 73 -16.48 5.39 1.65
C ARG A 73 -16.21 3.95 1.20
N ARG A 74 -16.31 3.73 -0.11
CA ARG A 74 -16.37 2.41 -0.75
C ARG A 74 -15.15 1.55 -0.39
N ALA A 75 -15.40 0.25 -0.20
CA ALA A 75 -14.37 -0.77 -0.24
C ALA A 75 -13.91 -0.98 -1.68
N HIS A 76 -12.61 -1.22 -1.88
CA HIS A 76 -12.07 -1.73 -3.14
C HIS A 76 -12.81 -3.03 -3.49
N ALA A 77 -13.64 -2.98 -4.52
CA ALA A 77 -14.12 -4.16 -5.21
C ALA A 77 -13.23 -4.33 -6.44
N GLY A 78 -12.58 -5.49 -6.53
CA GLY A 78 -11.81 -5.87 -7.72
C GLY A 78 -12.66 -6.03 -8.96
#